data_AF-A0A9Q3IEF2-F1
#
_entry.id   AF-A0A9Q3IEF2-F1
#
_cell.length_a   1.000
_cell.length_b   1.000
_cell.length_c   1.000
_cell.angle_alpha   90.00
_cell.angle_beta   90.00
_cell.angle_gamma   90.00
#
_symmetry.space_group_name_H-M   'P 1'
#
loop_
_entity.id
_entity.type
_entity.pdbx_description
1 polymer ?
#
loop_
_entity_poly.entity_id
_entity_poly.type
_entity_poly.pdbx_seq_one_letter_code
_entity_poly.pdbx_strand_id
1 'polypeptide(L)'
;MVGQTETAHTFSLAFFYMEWENDNGYIWALQELKILFQPPRIPKVIITDCEPALKMAIELVFPSSIHNYCAWHIRKNLIQNCCKYFQEDDWKYYQTSWSLLVSSKSTEEYNNNLEKIKEKSKDYSGSWAYISNNLLPFKKKFVTAWESQHPHLGNQASSCVESAHSYIKSFINNSNVDLSKVFKDITTAIDIQLKHIHHTMGKEIFCRLTDFSPPFKQILGTVSIKKMKIIEEQFQKLKDQPTLQPCSKN
;
A
#
# COMPACT_ATOMS: atom_id res chain seq x y z
N MET A 1 2.70 7.25 10.61
CA MET A 1 3.18 6.83 9.27
C MET A 1 4.16 5.68 9.41
N VAL A 2 4.14 4.73 8.47
CA VAL A 2 5.07 3.59 8.44
C VAL A 2 5.85 3.58 7.13
N GLY A 3 7.09 3.12 7.19
CA GLY A 3 7.91 2.82 6.03
C GLY A 3 8.12 1.32 5.88
N GLN A 4 8.72 0.93 4.76
CA GLN A 4 9.13 -0.45 4.50
C GLN A 4 10.61 -0.47 4.10
N THR A 5 11.37 -1.38 4.71
CA THR A 5 12.79 -1.61 4.40
C THR A 5 12.95 -2.40 3.11
N GLU A 6 14.17 -2.50 2.58
CA GLU A 6 14.49 -3.36 1.43
C GLU A 6 14.25 -4.86 1.67
N THR A 7 14.29 -5.27 2.93
CA THR A 7 13.95 -6.63 3.40
C THR A 7 12.44 -6.83 3.59
N ALA A 8 11.65 -5.81 3.23
CA ALA A 8 10.19 -5.75 3.35
C ALA A 8 9.68 -5.89 4.78
N HIS A 9 10.47 -5.45 5.76
CA HIS A 9 10.01 -5.21 7.12
C HIS A 9 9.40 -3.82 7.23
N THR A 10 8.27 -3.73 7.92
CA THR A 10 7.64 -2.45 8.24
C THR A 10 8.35 -1.81 9.42
N PHE A 11 8.57 -0.50 9.37
CA PHE A 11 9.07 0.29 10.49
C PHE A 11 8.20 1.53 10.74
N SER A 12 8.09 1.93 11.99
CA SER A 12 7.38 3.15 12.38
C SER A 12 8.27 4.35 12.10
N LEU A 13 7.78 5.33 11.34
CA LEU A 13 8.55 6.52 10.99
C LEU A 13 8.15 7.73 11.86
N ALA A 14 6.86 7.93 12.08
CA ALA A 14 6.36 9.04 12.87
C ALA A 14 4.97 8.73 13.46
N PHE A 15 4.70 9.31 14.62
CA PHE A 15 3.42 9.28 15.33
C PHE A 15 2.94 10.71 15.52
N PHE A 16 1.67 10.97 15.21
CA PHE A 16 1.07 12.29 15.34
C PHE A 16 -0.08 12.20 16.34
N TYR A 17 -0.02 13.01 17.39
CA TYR A 17 -1.13 13.22 18.31
C TYR A 17 -1.85 14.48 17.86
N MET A 18 -3.00 14.29 17.23
CA MET A 18 -3.78 15.38 16.66
C MET A 18 -5.14 15.42 17.35
N GLU A 19 -5.62 16.63 17.62
CA GLU A 19 -6.96 16.84 18.18
C GLU A 19 -8.05 16.57 17.14
N TRP A 20 -7.77 16.89 15.87
CA TRP A 20 -8.74 16.78 14.77
C TRP A 20 -8.10 16.21 13.50
N GLU A 21 -8.78 15.27 12.87
CA GLU A 21 -8.46 14.73 11.54
C GLU A 21 -9.10 15.61 10.46
N ASN A 22 -8.55 16.82 10.28
CA ASN A 22 -9.01 17.80 9.29
C ASN A 22 -7.85 18.35 8.46
N ASP A 23 -8.18 19.21 7.49
CA ASP A 23 -7.23 19.85 6.58
C ASP A 23 -5.99 20.40 7.30
N ASN A 24 -6.19 21.25 8.30
CA ASN A 24 -5.11 21.90 9.03
C ASN A 24 -4.27 20.89 9.84
N GLY A 25 -4.93 19.92 10.49
CA GLY A 25 -4.27 18.88 11.26
C GLY A 25 -3.35 18.03 10.39
N TYR A 26 -3.84 17.56 9.24
CA TYR A 26 -3.03 16.78 8.31
C TYR A 26 -1.92 17.59 7.65
N ILE A 27 -2.17 18.84 7.26
CA ILE A 27 -1.13 19.73 6.71
C ILE A 27 0.00 19.88 7.73
N TRP A 28 -0.32 20.20 8.98
CA TRP A 28 0.67 20.31 10.05
C TRP A 28 1.47 19.01 10.23
N ALA A 29 0.79 17.88 10.38
CA ALA A 29 1.45 16.59 10.60
C ALA A 29 2.40 16.23 9.44
N LEU A 30 1.99 16.46 8.19
CA LEU A 30 2.82 16.21 7.03
C LEU A 30 3.98 17.21 6.91
N GLN A 31 3.81 18.46 7.34
CA GLN A 31 4.90 19.44 7.39
C GLN A 31 5.96 19.03 8.41
N GLU A 32 5.56 18.62 9.61
CA GLU A 32 6.48 18.10 10.63
C GLU A 32 7.20 16.84 10.12
N LEU A 33 6.46 15.93 9.47
CA LEU A 33 7.04 14.76 8.83
C LEU A 33 8.09 15.13 7.79
N LYS A 34 7.84 16.18 7.01
CA LYS A 34 8.71 16.62 5.91
C LYS A 34 10.09 17.03 6.42
N ILE A 35 10.20 17.52 7.65
CA ILE A 35 11.47 17.90 8.29
C ILE A 35 12.41 16.69 8.41
N LEU A 36 11.87 15.47 8.56
CA LEU A 36 12.67 14.24 8.62
C LEU A 36 13.34 13.89 7.29
N PHE A 37 12.87 14.45 6.17
CA PHE A 37 13.38 14.16 4.84
C PHE A 37 14.37 15.24 4.38
N GLN A 38 15.65 14.88 4.27
CA GLN A 38 16.66 15.75 3.67
C GLN A 38 16.58 15.67 2.14
N PRO A 39 16.52 16.79 1.38
CA PRO A 39 16.59 16.73 -0.07
C PRO A 39 17.84 15.99 -0.56
N PRO A 40 17.73 15.10 -1.56
CA PRO A 40 16.55 14.78 -2.37
C PRO A 40 15.72 13.58 -1.86
N ARG A 41 15.89 13.14 -0.60
CA ARG A 41 15.31 11.91 -0.02
C ARG A 41 13.87 12.08 0.46
N ILE A 42 12.98 12.46 -0.45
CA ILE A 42 11.52 12.46 -0.20
C ILE A 42 10.89 11.11 -0.63
N PRO A 43 9.78 10.69 -0.01
CA PRO A 43 9.05 9.50 -0.47
C PRO A 43 8.59 9.64 -1.92
N LYS A 44 8.92 8.67 -2.77
CA LYS A 44 8.45 8.68 -4.17
C LYS A 44 6.98 8.33 -4.30
N VAL A 45 6.50 7.42 -3.45
CA VAL A 45 5.12 6.95 -3.43
C VAL A 45 4.61 7.04 -2.00
N ILE A 46 3.41 7.61 -1.83
CA ILE A 46 2.66 7.66 -0.57
C ILE A 46 1.33 6.94 -0.81
N ILE A 47 0.96 6.06 0.13
CA ILE A 47 -0.28 5.29 0.06
C ILE A 47 -1.10 5.60 1.30
N THR A 48 -2.33 6.07 1.11
CA THR A 48 -3.25 6.37 2.20
C THR A 48 -4.62 5.76 1.93
N ASP A 49 -5.55 5.91 2.86
CA ASP A 49 -6.96 5.75 2.57
C ASP A 49 -7.48 6.87 1.63
N CYS A 50 -8.77 6.81 1.31
CA CYS A 50 -9.44 7.77 0.42
C CYS A 50 -9.96 9.01 1.18
N GLU A 51 -9.27 9.43 2.23
CA GLU A 51 -9.69 10.56 3.05
C GLU A 51 -9.37 11.90 2.34
N PRO A 52 -10.38 12.77 2.08
CA PRO A 52 -10.19 13.98 1.29
C PRO A 52 -9.19 14.99 1.86
N ALA A 53 -9.18 15.22 3.18
CA ALA A 53 -8.31 16.21 3.81
C ALA A 53 -6.83 15.81 3.70
N LEU A 54 -6.53 14.53 3.92
CA LEU A 54 -5.21 13.93 3.82
C LEU A 54 -4.72 13.92 2.37
N LYS A 55 -5.59 13.61 1.41
CA LYS A 55 -5.27 13.76 -0.03
C LYS A 55 -4.81 15.18 -0.33
N MET A 56 -5.58 16.18 0.08
CA MET A 56 -5.24 17.59 -0.15
C MET A 56 -3.92 17.96 0.53
N ALA A 57 -3.73 17.55 1.78
CA ALA A 57 -2.51 17.81 2.54
C ALA A 57 -1.27 17.18 1.88
N ILE A 58 -1.38 15.96 1.33
CA ILE A 58 -0.29 15.30 0.60
C ILE A 58 0.05 16.07 -0.67
N GLU A 59 -0.95 16.46 -1.47
CA GLU A 59 -0.74 17.22 -2.70
C GLU A 59 -0.08 18.59 -2.44
N LEU A 60 -0.38 19.21 -1.30
CA LEU A 60 0.22 20.46 -0.87
C LEU A 60 1.66 20.29 -0.36
N VAL A 61 1.90 19.32 0.53
CA VAL A 61 3.17 19.19 1.27
C VAL A 61 4.20 18.36 0.48
N PHE A 62 3.76 17.36 -0.27
CA PHE A 62 4.57 16.43 -1.06
C PHE A 62 4.15 16.44 -2.55
N PRO A 63 4.21 17.59 -3.25
CA PRO A 63 3.69 17.72 -4.62
C PRO A 63 4.42 16.85 -5.65
N SER A 64 5.65 16.45 -5.37
CA SER A 64 6.47 15.57 -6.22
C SER A 64 6.32 14.08 -5.90
N SER A 65 5.56 13.73 -4.86
CA SER A 65 5.28 12.33 -4.50
C SER A 65 4.04 11.85 -5.25
N ILE A 66 4.10 10.62 -5.75
CA ILE A 66 2.91 9.95 -6.28
C ILE A 66 2.03 9.52 -5.11
N HIS A 67 0.76 9.90 -5.16
CA HIS A 67 -0.22 9.53 -4.15
C HIS A 67 -1.21 8.51 -4.68
N ASN A 68 -1.12 7.29 -4.15
CA ASN A 68 -2.02 6.17 -4.44
C ASN A 68 -2.97 5.93 -3.25
N TYR A 69 -4.12 5.33 -3.54
CA TYR A 69 -5.07 4.88 -2.52
C TYR A 69 -4.86 3.41 -2.19
N CYS A 70 -5.02 3.09 -0.92
CA CYS A 70 -5.04 1.74 -0.41
C CYS A 70 -6.21 0.96 -1.02
N ALA A 71 -5.90 -0.10 -1.76
CA ALA A 71 -6.89 -0.97 -2.40
C ALA A 71 -7.85 -1.61 -1.39
N TRP A 72 -7.39 -1.89 -0.16
CA TRP A 72 -8.25 -2.40 0.91
C TRP A 72 -9.31 -1.37 1.32
N HIS A 73 -8.93 -0.10 1.48
CA HIS A 73 -9.88 0.97 1.81
C HIS A 73 -10.84 1.25 0.66
N ILE A 74 -10.38 1.19 -0.59
CA ILE A 74 -11.26 1.23 -1.77
C ILE A 74 -12.28 0.10 -1.71
N ARG A 75 -11.86 -1.14 -1.43
CA ARG A 75 -12.75 -2.30 -1.29
C ARG A 75 -13.72 -2.11 -0.12
N LYS A 76 -13.26 -1.60 1.01
CA LYS A 76 -14.09 -1.33 2.19
C LYS A 76 -15.17 -0.28 1.87
N ASN A 77 -14.79 0.81 1.22
CA ASN A 77 -15.71 1.87 0.77
C ASN A 77 -16.76 1.32 -0.21
N LEU A 78 -16.34 0.44 -1.12
CA LEU A 78 -17.27 -0.28 -1.99
C LEU A 78 -18.25 -1.12 -1.19
N ILE A 79 -17.77 -1.97 -0.27
CA ILE A 79 -18.63 -2.85 0.53
C ILE A 79 -19.64 -2.05 1.35
N GLN A 80 -19.18 -1.02 2.06
CA GLN A 80 -20.03 -0.22 2.95
C GLN A 80 -21.16 0.50 2.19
N ASN A 81 -20.89 0.97 0.97
CA ASN A 81 -21.85 1.80 0.23
C ASN A 81 -22.65 1.02 -0.82
N CYS A 82 -22.10 -0.07 -1.36
CA CYS A 82 -22.72 -0.81 -2.46
C CYS A 82 -23.42 -2.10 -2.01
N CYS A 83 -22.93 -2.80 -0.98
CA CYS A 83 -23.41 -4.13 -0.59
C CYS A 83 -24.94 -4.18 -0.39
N LYS A 84 -25.50 -3.15 0.24
CA LYS A 84 -26.94 -3.02 0.53
C LYS A 84 -27.87 -3.05 -0.69
N TYR A 85 -27.34 -2.86 -1.91
CA TYR A 85 -28.13 -2.90 -3.12
C TYR A 85 -28.25 -4.31 -3.72
N PHE A 86 -27.44 -5.27 -3.29
CA PHE A 86 -27.33 -6.58 -3.93
C PHE A 86 -27.88 -7.71 -3.06
N GLN A 87 -28.38 -8.76 -3.71
CA GLN A 87 -28.56 -10.07 -3.09
C GLN A 87 -27.19 -10.77 -2.94
N GLU A 88 -27.09 -11.80 -2.09
CA GLU A 88 -25.81 -12.42 -1.71
C GLU A 88 -24.98 -12.96 -2.90
N ASP A 89 -25.61 -13.72 -3.80
CA ASP A 89 -24.93 -14.29 -4.97
C ASP A 89 -24.48 -13.22 -5.97
N ASP A 90 -25.37 -12.25 -6.24
CA ASP A 90 -25.07 -11.11 -7.11
C ASP A 90 -23.94 -10.25 -6.54
N TRP A 91 -23.89 -10.09 -5.22
CA TRP A 91 -22.84 -9.35 -4.53
C TRP A 91 -21.48 -10.02 -4.67
N LYS A 92 -21.42 -11.35 -4.53
CA LYS A 92 -20.18 -12.12 -4.71
C LYS A 92 -19.64 -12.00 -6.13
N TYR A 93 -20.53 -12.10 -7.13
CA TYR A 93 -20.17 -11.85 -8.52
C TYR A 93 -19.68 -10.41 -8.74
N TYR A 94 -20.36 -9.43 -8.14
CA TYR A 94 -20.02 -8.02 -8.25
C TYR A 94 -18.64 -7.70 -7.65
N GLN A 95 -18.33 -8.23 -6.46
CA GLN A 95 -17.01 -8.10 -5.85
C GLN A 95 -15.89 -8.69 -6.72
N THR A 96 -16.17 -9.82 -7.38
CA THR A 96 -15.22 -10.47 -8.29
C THR A 96 -14.97 -9.60 -9.52
N SER A 97 -16.04 -9.08 -10.12
CA SER A 97 -15.96 -8.15 -11.26
C SER A 97 -15.22 -6.86 -10.91
N TRP A 98 -15.49 -6.29 -9.73
CA TRP A 98 -14.77 -5.13 -9.22
C TRP A 98 -13.28 -5.43 -9.00
N SER A 99 -12.96 -6.60 -8.44
CA SER A 99 -11.56 -6.99 -8.22
C SER A 99 -10.81 -7.11 -9.55
N LEU A 100 -11.44 -7.66 -10.59
CA LEU A 100 -10.89 -7.72 -11.96
C LEU A 100 -10.69 -6.34 -12.58
N LEU A 101 -11.64 -5.41 -12.37
CA LEU A 101 -11.49 -4.01 -12.78
C LEU A 101 -10.27 -3.36 -12.14
N VAL A 102 -10.12 -3.50 -10.81
CA VAL A 102 -9.00 -2.91 -10.07
C VAL A 102 -7.66 -3.53 -10.48
N SER A 103 -7.62 -4.85 -10.73
CA SER A 103 -6.42 -5.57 -11.14
C SER A 103 -6.07 -5.42 -12.62
N SER A 104 -6.86 -4.67 -13.40
CA SER A 104 -6.64 -4.52 -14.84
C SER A 104 -5.26 -3.93 -15.12
N LYS A 105 -4.48 -4.58 -15.99
CA LYS A 105 -3.08 -4.23 -16.26
C LYS A 105 -2.91 -3.24 -17.41
N SER A 106 -3.98 -3.00 -18.16
CA SER A 106 -4.01 -2.06 -19.28
C SER A 106 -5.28 -1.22 -19.28
N THR A 107 -5.25 -0.09 -19.98
CA THR A 107 -6.44 0.76 -20.18
C THR A 107 -7.54 0.05 -20.94
N GLU A 108 -7.18 -0.82 -21.90
CA GLU A 108 -8.12 -1.64 -22.67
C GLU A 108 -8.85 -2.66 -21.78
N GLU A 109 -8.08 -3.43 -20.99
CA GLU A 109 -8.64 -4.38 -20.03
C GLU A 109 -9.55 -3.69 -19.01
N TYR A 110 -9.14 -2.52 -18.51
CA TYR A 110 -9.96 -1.72 -17.61
C TYR A 110 -11.28 -1.30 -18.26
N ASN A 111 -11.25 -0.81 -19.51
CA ASN A 111 -12.47 -0.37 -20.19
C ASN A 111 -13.43 -1.56 -20.42
N ASN A 112 -12.91 -2.70 -20.86
CA ASN A 112 -13.70 -3.93 -21.06
C ASN A 112 -14.33 -4.40 -19.74
N ASN A 113 -13.59 -4.36 -18.63
CA ASN A 113 -14.12 -4.73 -17.31
C ASN A 113 -15.11 -3.69 -16.77
N LEU A 114 -14.91 -2.41 -17.08
CA LEU A 114 -15.83 -1.33 -16.69
C LEU A 114 -17.18 -1.46 -17.38
N GLU A 115 -17.21 -1.87 -18.65
CA GLU A 115 -18.45 -2.12 -19.39
C GLU A 115 -19.28 -3.24 -18.76
N LYS A 116 -18.64 -4.34 -18.36
CA LYS A 116 -19.31 -5.44 -17.63
C LYS A 116 -19.92 -4.97 -16.31
N ILE A 117 -19.19 -4.15 -15.55
CA ILE A 117 -19.71 -3.56 -14.31
C ILE A 117 -20.87 -2.61 -14.60
N LYS A 118 -20.76 -1.75 -15.63
CA LYS A 118 -21.84 -0.84 -16.03
C LYS A 118 -23.11 -1.59 -16.37
N GLU A 119 -23.00 -2.65 -17.17
CA GLU A 119 -24.13 -3.47 -17.58
C GLU A 119 -24.83 -4.08 -16.36
N LYS A 120 -24.07 -4.75 -15.48
CA LYS A 120 -24.64 -5.35 -14.27
C LYS A 120 -25.16 -4.31 -13.27
N SER A 121 -24.62 -3.09 -13.28
CA SER A 121 -25.09 -2.03 -12.38
C SER A 121 -26.36 -1.33 -12.87
N LYS A 122 -26.89 -1.63 -14.07
CA LYS A 122 -28.21 -1.15 -14.53
C LYS A 122 -29.33 -1.59 -13.58
N ASP A 123 -29.20 -2.81 -13.04
CA ASP A 123 -30.14 -3.38 -12.08
C ASP A 123 -30.01 -2.74 -10.68
N TYR A 124 -28.91 -2.01 -10.44
CA TYR A 124 -28.47 -1.53 -9.14
C TYR A 124 -28.01 -0.07 -9.18
N SER A 125 -28.93 0.84 -9.57
CA SER A 125 -28.64 2.26 -9.83
C SER A 125 -27.93 2.99 -8.68
N GLY A 126 -28.26 2.67 -7.43
CA GLY A 126 -27.62 3.25 -6.25
C GLY A 126 -26.13 2.89 -6.12
N SER A 127 -25.76 1.66 -6.48
CA SER A 127 -24.36 1.22 -6.49
C SER A 127 -23.57 1.94 -7.59
N TRP A 128 -24.15 2.03 -8.80
CA TRP A 128 -23.53 2.75 -9.91
C TRP A 128 -23.33 4.23 -9.59
N ALA A 129 -24.34 4.89 -9.04
CA ALA A 129 -24.27 6.29 -8.65
C ALA A 129 -23.16 6.53 -7.63
N TYR A 130 -23.00 5.65 -6.64
CA TYR A 130 -21.90 5.78 -5.69
C TYR A 130 -20.53 5.62 -6.37
N ILE A 131 -20.33 4.55 -7.13
CA ILE A 131 -19.03 4.23 -7.73
C ILE A 131 -18.60 5.28 -8.75
N SER A 132 -19.52 5.70 -9.63
CA SER A 132 -19.26 6.69 -10.67
C SER A 132 -18.89 8.06 -10.12
N ASN A 133 -19.48 8.47 -8.99
CA ASN A 133 -19.23 9.77 -8.38
C ASN A 133 -18.05 9.76 -7.39
N ASN A 134 -17.80 8.63 -6.69
CA ASN A 134 -16.88 8.61 -5.55
C ASN A 134 -15.60 7.80 -5.79
N LEU A 135 -15.62 6.76 -6.64
CA LEU A 135 -14.46 5.88 -6.83
C LEU A 135 -13.81 6.06 -8.21
N LEU A 136 -14.59 6.01 -9.29
CA LEU A 136 -14.06 6.08 -10.66
C LEU A 136 -13.30 7.38 -11.00
N PRO A 137 -13.62 8.57 -10.44
CA PRO A 137 -12.83 9.78 -10.66
C PRO A 137 -11.37 9.59 -10.21
N PHE A 138 -11.13 8.73 -9.23
CA PHE A 138 -9.81 8.44 -8.68
C PHE A 138 -9.19 7.15 -9.20
N LYS A 139 -9.71 6.53 -10.28
CA LYS A 139 -9.22 5.24 -10.83
C LYS A 139 -7.70 5.18 -11.00
N LYS A 140 -7.06 6.30 -11.37
CA LYS A 140 -5.61 6.38 -11.57
C LYS A 140 -4.79 6.14 -10.29
N LYS A 141 -5.40 6.31 -9.12
CA LYS A 141 -4.75 6.17 -7.81
C LYS A 141 -4.81 4.74 -7.24
N PHE A 142 -5.60 3.83 -7.81
CA PHE A 142 -5.78 2.49 -7.23
C PHE A 142 -5.94 1.34 -8.23
N VAL A 143 -6.09 1.62 -9.53
CA VAL A 143 -6.17 0.56 -10.55
C VAL A 143 -4.76 0.28 -11.07
N THR A 144 -4.38 -1.00 -11.12
CA THR A 144 -3.02 -1.49 -11.47
C THR A 144 -2.46 -0.87 -12.75
N ALA A 145 -3.30 -0.67 -13.77
CA ALA A 145 -2.92 -0.06 -15.05
C ALA A 145 -2.25 1.32 -14.91
N TRP A 146 -2.57 2.08 -13.85
CA TRP A 146 -2.01 3.39 -13.59
C TRP A 146 -1.19 3.44 -12.30
N GLU A 147 -1.64 2.81 -11.22
CA GLU A 147 -0.92 2.92 -9.94
C GLU A 147 0.47 2.24 -9.97
N SER A 148 0.63 1.22 -10.81
CA SER A 148 1.87 0.46 -10.95
C SER A 148 2.87 1.07 -11.93
N GLN A 149 2.62 2.30 -12.42
CA GLN A 149 3.59 3.06 -13.21
C GLN A 149 4.81 3.52 -12.39
N HIS A 150 4.72 3.40 -11.06
CA HIS A 150 5.79 3.75 -10.14
C HIS A 150 6.09 2.60 -9.17
N PRO A 151 7.36 2.41 -8.77
CA PRO A 151 7.75 1.29 -7.90
C PRO A 151 7.22 1.50 -6.48
N HIS A 152 6.00 1.01 -6.23
CA HIS A 152 5.37 0.96 -4.90
C HIS A 152 5.72 -0.33 -4.13
N LEU A 153 6.61 -1.17 -4.69
CA LEU A 153 7.17 -2.39 -4.08
C LEU A 153 6.10 -3.40 -3.60
N GLY A 154 4.97 -3.46 -4.30
CA GLY A 154 3.87 -4.35 -3.94
C GLY A 154 3.05 -3.88 -2.73
N ASN A 155 3.34 -2.69 -2.18
CA ASN A 155 2.45 -2.05 -1.23
C ASN A 155 1.25 -1.53 -2.04
N GLN A 156 0.13 -2.24 -1.96
CA GLN A 156 -1.17 -1.86 -2.55
C GLN A 156 -2.26 -1.76 -1.47
N ALA A 157 -1.93 -2.18 -0.24
CA ALA A 157 -2.84 -2.16 0.89
C ALA A 157 -2.13 -1.60 2.13
N SER A 158 -2.92 -1.02 3.04
CA SER A 158 -2.49 -0.54 4.34
C SER A 158 -2.29 -1.68 5.34
N SER A 159 -2.20 -2.94 4.90
CA SER A 159 -1.93 -4.08 5.80
C SER A 159 -0.63 -3.90 6.60
N CYS A 160 0.38 -3.24 6.01
CA CYS A 160 1.59 -2.82 6.71
C CYS A 160 1.29 -1.80 7.83
N VAL A 161 0.38 -0.85 7.58
CA VAL A 161 -0.06 0.14 8.57
C VAL A 161 -0.88 -0.53 9.68
N GLU A 162 -1.84 -1.40 9.33
CA GLU A 162 -2.68 -2.10 10.30
C GLU A 162 -1.89 -3.04 11.20
N SER A 163 -0.92 -3.78 10.63
CA SER A 163 -0.02 -4.64 11.41
C SER A 163 0.89 -3.81 12.32
N ALA A 164 1.43 -2.69 11.85
CA ALA A 164 2.20 -1.78 12.69
C ALA A 164 1.33 -1.16 13.80
N HIS A 165 0.09 -0.79 13.50
CA HIS A 165 -0.86 -0.26 14.48
C HIS A 165 -1.20 -1.29 15.55
N SER A 166 -1.47 -2.53 15.13
CA SER A 166 -1.69 -3.67 16.04
C SER A 166 -0.47 -3.94 16.91
N TYR A 167 0.73 -3.90 16.32
CA TYR A 167 2.00 -4.06 17.05
C TYR A 167 2.17 -2.99 18.12
N ILE A 168 1.95 -1.71 17.81
CA ILE A 168 2.06 -0.64 18.80
C ILE A 168 0.98 -0.78 19.89
N LYS A 169 -0.25 -1.12 19.51
CA LYS A 169 -1.34 -1.38 20.46
C LYS A 169 -1.01 -2.50 21.44
N SER A 170 -0.24 -3.52 21.06
CA SER A 170 0.13 -4.59 22.00
C SER A 170 1.07 -4.14 23.12
N PHE A 171 1.70 -2.97 23.01
CA PHE A 171 2.48 -2.36 24.11
C PHE A 171 1.63 -1.43 24.97
N ILE A 172 0.59 -0.83 24.38
CA ILE A 172 -0.34 0.07 25.06
C ILE A 172 -1.46 -0.78 25.69
N ASN A 173 -1.18 -1.32 26.87
CA ASN A 173 -2.02 -2.32 27.53
C ASN A 173 -3.37 -1.79 28.06
N ASN A 174 -3.59 -0.48 28.13
CA ASN A 174 -4.82 0.12 28.69
C ASN A 174 -5.08 1.49 28.05
N SER A 175 -6.36 1.85 27.84
CA SER A 175 -6.78 3.16 27.33
C SER A 175 -6.72 4.28 28.39
N ASN A 176 -6.62 3.94 29.68
CA ASN A 176 -6.64 4.88 30.80
C ASN A 176 -5.25 5.19 31.37
N VAL A 177 -4.22 5.24 30.51
CA VAL A 177 -2.84 5.57 30.91
C VAL A 177 -2.48 6.99 30.51
N ASP A 178 -1.62 7.64 31.29
CA ASP A 178 -1.14 8.97 30.95
C ASP A 178 -0.25 8.96 29.69
N LEU A 179 -0.16 10.12 29.03
CA LEU A 179 0.64 10.28 27.80
C LEU A 179 2.12 9.94 28.00
N SER A 180 2.68 10.13 29.20
CA SER A 180 4.08 9.81 29.47
C SER A 180 4.30 8.30 29.46
N LYS A 181 3.35 7.52 29.97
CA LYS A 181 3.36 6.06 29.90
C LYS A 181 3.20 5.57 28.46
N VAL A 182 2.24 6.13 27.71
CA VAL A 182 2.08 5.83 26.27
C VAL A 182 3.37 6.11 25.51
N PHE A 183 4.01 7.25 25.76
CA PHE A 183 5.26 7.62 25.12
C PHE A 183 6.36 6.59 25.39
N LYS A 184 6.54 6.19 26.66
CA LYS A 184 7.52 5.15 27.04
C LYS A 184 7.24 3.80 26.39
N ASP A 185 5.96 3.43 26.29
CA ASP A 185 5.55 2.16 25.66
C ASP A 185 5.84 2.18 24.15
N ILE A 186 5.54 3.30 23.48
CA ILE A 186 5.90 3.51 22.07
C ILE A 186 7.42 3.50 21.87
N THR A 187 8.19 4.19 22.71
CA THR A 187 9.67 4.17 22.64
C THR A 187 10.20 2.74 22.76
N THR A 188 9.69 1.98 23.73
CA THR A 188 10.08 0.57 23.92
C THR A 188 9.74 -0.28 22.70
N ALA A 189 8.56 -0.09 22.11
CA ALA A 189 8.15 -0.80 20.89
C ALA A 189 9.06 -0.46 19.71
N ILE A 190 9.42 0.82 19.54
CA ILE A 190 10.36 1.27 18.50
C ILE A 190 11.73 0.65 18.70
N ASP A 191 12.28 0.65 19.93
CA ASP A 191 13.58 0.06 20.22
C ASP A 191 13.64 -1.43 19.88
N ILE A 192 12.57 -2.17 20.20
CA ILE A 192 12.45 -3.58 19.85
C ILE A 192 12.36 -3.77 18.33
N GLN A 193 11.55 -2.95 17.65
CA GLN A 193 11.43 -2.97 16.21
C GLN A 193 12.77 -2.69 15.52
N LEU A 194 13.53 -1.68 15.96
CA LEU A 194 14.86 -1.35 15.43
C LEU A 194 15.86 -2.48 15.65
N LYS A 195 15.89 -3.08 16.85
CA LYS A 195 16.74 -4.26 17.14
C LYS A 195 16.43 -5.41 16.19
N HIS A 196 15.15 -5.68 15.94
CA HIS A 196 14.75 -6.74 15.01
C HIS A 196 15.20 -6.45 13.58
N ILE A 197 15.02 -5.22 13.09
CA ILE A 197 15.45 -4.81 11.75
C ILE A 197 16.97 -4.94 11.61
N HIS A 198 17.75 -4.40 12.55
CA HIS A 198 19.21 -4.52 12.53
C HIS A 198 19.68 -5.98 12.59
N HIS A 199 19.02 -6.81 13.41
CA HIS A 199 19.34 -8.24 13.47
C HIS A 199 19.10 -8.93 12.13
N THR A 200 17.96 -8.67 11.48
CA THR A 200 17.65 -9.24 10.16
C THR A 200 18.61 -8.75 9.09
N MET A 201 18.92 -7.45 9.05
CA MET A 201 19.91 -6.90 8.11
C MET A 201 21.29 -7.55 8.31
N GLY A 202 21.73 -7.69 9.57
CA GLY A 202 22.97 -8.40 9.89
C GLY A 202 22.95 -9.84 9.37
N LYS A 203 21.87 -10.58 9.63
CA LYS A 203 21.70 -11.95 9.14
C LYS A 203 21.77 -12.02 7.61
N GLU A 204 21.19 -11.07 6.88
CA GLU A 204 21.27 -11.06 5.41
C GLU A 204 22.68 -10.79 4.88
N ILE A 205 23.49 -9.98 5.59
CA ILE A 205 24.91 -9.74 5.23
C ILE A 205 25.74 -11.02 5.38
N PHE A 206 25.50 -11.80 6.45
CA PHE A 206 26.30 -12.98 6.77
C PHE A 206 25.81 -14.26 6.08
N CYS A 207 24.50 -14.44 5.90
CA CYS A 207 23.94 -15.61 5.24
C CYS A 207 23.97 -15.46 3.72
N ARG A 208 24.98 -16.00 3.05
CA ARG A 208 25.04 -16.05 1.59
C ARG A 208 24.23 -17.23 1.06
N LEU A 209 23.34 -16.97 0.11
CA LEU A 209 22.66 -18.02 -0.65
C LEU A 209 23.68 -18.70 -1.57
N THR A 210 23.73 -20.02 -1.55
CA THR A 210 24.68 -20.81 -2.35
C THR A 210 24.09 -21.27 -3.69
N ASP A 211 22.77 -21.42 -3.76
CA ASP A 211 22.07 -22.06 -4.88
C ASP A 211 21.26 -21.04 -5.70
N PHE A 212 21.92 -20.30 -6.59
CA PHE A 212 21.29 -19.33 -7.50
C PHE A 212 21.72 -19.51 -8.94
N SER A 213 20.82 -19.19 -9.87
CA SER A 213 21.11 -19.27 -11.30
C SER A 213 22.32 -18.39 -11.67
N PRO A 214 23.22 -18.86 -12.57
CA PRO A 214 24.47 -18.18 -12.92
C PRO A 214 24.35 -16.68 -13.25
N PRO A 215 23.29 -16.19 -13.94
CA PRO A 215 23.16 -14.77 -14.28
C PRO A 215 23.12 -13.83 -13.06
N PHE A 216 22.72 -14.31 -11.88
CA PHE A 216 22.53 -13.46 -10.70
C PHE A 216 23.67 -13.54 -9.69
N LYS A 217 24.75 -14.29 -9.99
CA LYS A 217 25.89 -14.44 -9.07
C LYS A 217 26.58 -13.11 -8.76
N GLN A 218 26.61 -12.18 -9.72
CA GLN A 218 27.29 -10.89 -9.59
C GLN A 218 26.58 -9.91 -8.64
N ILE A 219 25.28 -10.11 -8.41
CA ILE A 219 24.48 -9.24 -7.52
C ILE A 219 24.28 -9.84 -6.12
N LEU A 220 24.79 -11.04 -5.86
CA LEU A 220 24.74 -11.67 -4.54
C LEU A 220 25.45 -10.80 -3.50
N GLY A 221 24.75 -10.52 -2.40
CA GLY A 221 25.26 -9.65 -1.32
C GLY A 221 25.11 -8.15 -1.57
N THR A 222 24.72 -7.73 -2.78
CA THR A 222 24.35 -6.33 -3.09
C THR A 222 22.84 -6.10 -2.98
N VAL A 223 22.06 -7.18 -3.10
CA VAL A 223 20.60 -7.19 -3.06
C VAL A 223 20.15 -8.10 -1.91
N SER A 224 19.12 -7.69 -1.17
CA SER A 224 18.53 -8.47 -0.07
C SER A 224 18.17 -9.89 -0.51
N ILE A 225 18.28 -10.85 0.39
CA ILE A 225 17.95 -12.27 0.14
C ILE A 225 16.53 -12.43 -0.40
N LYS A 226 15.58 -11.68 0.16
CA LYS A 226 14.17 -11.72 -0.26
C LYS A 226 13.98 -11.33 -1.73
N LYS A 227 14.62 -10.25 -2.17
CA LYS A 227 14.59 -9.82 -3.58
C LYS A 227 15.30 -10.81 -4.50
N MET A 228 16.41 -11.41 -4.05
CA MET A 228 17.07 -12.48 -4.81
C MET A 228 16.10 -13.62 -5.08
N LYS A 229 15.37 -14.11 -4.06
CA LYS A 229 14.36 -15.18 -4.25
C LYS A 229 13.30 -14.81 -5.30
N ILE A 230 12.79 -13.57 -5.27
CA ILE A 230 11.83 -13.09 -6.27
C ILE A 230 12.43 -13.13 -7.68
N ILE A 231 13.69 -12.69 -7.84
CA ILE A 231 14.38 -12.71 -9.13
C ILE A 231 14.51 -14.14 -9.66
N GLU A 232 14.91 -15.09 -8.82
CA GLU A 232 15.02 -16.51 -9.22
C GLU A 232 13.66 -17.09 -9.60
N GLU A 233 12.61 -16.82 -8.81
CA GLU A 233 11.24 -17.25 -9.14
C GLU A 233 10.79 -16.74 -10.51
N GLN A 234 11.05 -15.47 -10.83
CA GLN A 234 10.72 -14.89 -12.13
C GLN A 234 11.59 -15.48 -13.25
N PHE A 235 12.86 -15.77 -12.98
CA PHE A 235 13.76 -16.40 -13.94
C PHE A 235 13.35 -17.84 -14.27
N GLN A 236 12.87 -18.60 -13.29
CA GLN A 236 12.34 -19.95 -13.54
C GLN A 236 11.03 -19.87 -14.33
N LYS A 237 10.12 -18.94 -14.00
CA LYS A 237 8.91 -18.70 -14.81
C LYS A 237 9.20 -18.37 -16.26
N LEU A 238 10.27 -17.60 -16.53
CA LEU A 238 10.72 -17.30 -17.90
C LEU A 238 11.19 -18.55 -18.66
N LYS A 239 11.85 -19.50 -17.98
CA LYS A 239 12.27 -20.76 -18.59
C LYS A 239 11.06 -21.64 -18.91
N ASP A 240 10.09 -21.69 -18.01
CA ASP A 240 8.89 -22.53 -18.14
C ASP A 240 7.86 -21.93 -19.12
N GLN A 241 7.82 -20.59 -19.26
CA GLN A 241 6.94 -19.85 -20.15
C GLN A 241 7.71 -18.71 -20.87
N PRO A 242 8.17 -18.91 -22.12
CA PRO A 242 8.96 -17.91 -22.84
C PRO A 242 8.19 -16.63 -23.18
N THR A 243 6.85 -16.66 -23.15
CA THR A 243 5.99 -15.49 -23.27
C THR A 243 5.39 -15.14 -21.91
N LEU A 244 6.12 -14.35 -21.11
CA LEU A 244 5.52 -13.70 -19.96
C LEU A 244 4.50 -12.65 -20.43
N GLN A 245 3.39 -12.56 -19.71
CA GLN A 245 2.46 -11.43 -19.83
C GLN A 245 3.26 -10.12 -19.66
N PRO A 246 3.00 -9.08 -20.47
CA PRO A 246 3.68 -7.80 -20.32
C PRO A 246 3.58 -7.32 -18.88
N CYS A 247 4.70 -6.88 -18.32
CA CYS A 247 4.64 -6.08 -17.10
C CYS A 247 3.74 -4.86 -17.36
N SER A 248 3.05 -4.37 -16.33
CA SER A 248 2.37 -3.08 -16.37
C SER A 248 3.33 -2.08 -17.02
N LYS A 249 2.94 -1.46 -18.15
CA LYS A 249 3.85 -0.59 -18.91
C LYS A 249 4.33 0.54 -17.98
N ASN A 250 5.66 0.59 -17.76
CA ASN A 250 6.36 1.66 -17.06
C ASN A 250 6.22 2.99 -17.80
#